data_AF-A0A2S9FJ37-F1
#
_entry.id   AF-A0A2S9FJ37-F1
#
_cell.length_a   1.000
_cell.length_b   1.000
_cell.length_c   1.000
_cell.angle_alpha   90.00
_cell.angle_beta   90.00
_cell.angle_gamma   90.00
#
_symmetry.space_group_name_H-M   'P 1'
#
loop_
_entity.id
_entity.type
_entity.pdbx_description
1 polymer ?
#
loop_
_entity_poly.entity_id
_entity_poly.type
_entity_poly.pdbx_seq_one_letter_code
_entity_poly.pdbx_strand_id
1 'polypeptide(L)' 'MGRAVAIHPLAIVLAIAGGAVMAGIVGALLAVPALAFLNSAIRVLTAEDPAAEEAAMEAEDEGVVHAEPDDVDSA' A
#
# COMPACT_ATOMS: atom_id res chain seq x y z
N MET A 1 -12.31 -4.79 19.71
CA MET A 1 -11.41 -5.17 18.60
C MET A 1 -12.26 -5.80 17.50
N GLY A 2 -12.56 -5.14 16.37
CA GLY A 2 -13.36 -5.89 15.37
C GLY A 2 -13.75 -5.25 14.05
N ARG A 3 -13.62 -3.93 13.85
CA ARG A 3 -13.98 -3.32 12.55
C ARG A 3 -12.86 -2.52 11.92
N ALA A 4 -12.17 -1.66 12.68
CA ALA A 4 -11.15 -0.77 12.11
C ALA A 4 -9.96 -1.51 11.46
N VAL A 5 -9.55 -2.66 11.98
CA VAL A 5 -8.40 -3.43 11.47
C VAL A 5 -8.75 -4.25 10.21
N ALA A 6 -10.03 -4.54 9.97
CA ALA A 6 -10.45 -5.36 8.82
C ALA A 6 -10.69 -4.55 7.53
N ILE A 7 -10.78 -3.22 7.62
CA ILE A 7 -11.15 -2.39 6.47
C ILE A 7 -10.03 -2.34 5.43
N HIS A 8 -8.76 -2.32 5.85
CA HIS A 8 -7.63 -2.18 4.92
C HIS A 8 -7.52 -3.38 3.95
N PRO A 9 -7.56 -4.66 4.40
CA PRO A 9 -7.65 -5.80 3.48
C PRO A 9 -8.92 -5.79 2.63
N LEU A 10 -10.06 -5.37 3.20
CA LEU A 10 -11.33 -5.32 2.50
C LEU A 10 -11.31 -4.30 1.35
N ALA A 11 -10.68 -3.14 1.55
CA ALA A 11 -10.55 -2.10 0.52
C ALA A 11 -9.79 -2.61 -0.70
N ILE A 12 -8.72 -3.39 -0.48
CA ILE A 12 -7.94 -4.04 -1.54
C ILE A 12 -8.83 -5.02 -2.33
N VAL A 13 -9.55 -5.90 -1.64
CA VAL A 13 -10.43 -6.88 -2.29
C VAL A 13 -11.52 -6.20 -3.12
N LEU A 14 -12.13 -5.14 -2.60
CA LEU A 14 -13.14 -4.36 -3.33
C LEU A 14 -12.56 -3.67 -4.56
N ALA A 15 -11.36 -3.10 -4.47
CA ALA A 15 -10.69 -2.48 -5.60
C ALA A 15 -10.37 -3.51 -6.69
N ILE A 16 -9.85 -4.69 -6.32
CA ILE A 16 -9.56 -5.78 -7.26
C ILE A 16 -10.85 -6.28 -7.92
N ALA A 17 -11.91 -6.52 -7.14
CA ALA A 17 -13.19 -6.97 -7.68
C ALA A 17 -13.81 -5.93 -8.63
N GLY A 18 -13.78 -4.65 -8.26
CA GLY A 18 -14.26 -3.55 -9.10
C GLY A 18 -13.45 -3.43 -10.40
N GLY A 19 -12.12 -3.48 -10.31
CA GLY A 19 -11.23 -3.49 -11.47
C GLY A 19 -11.48 -4.70 -12.38
N ALA A 20 -11.68 -5.88 -11.79
CA ALA A 20 -12.00 -7.10 -12.50
C ALA A 20 -13.31 -6.99 -13.30
N VAL A 21 -14.34 -6.37 -12.72
CA VAL A 21 -15.63 -6.18 -13.39
C VAL A 21 -15.55 -5.13 -14.50
N MET A 22 -14.83 -4.03 -14.29
CA MET A 22 -14.73 -2.95 -15.28
C MET A 22 -13.84 -3.28 -16.48
N ALA A 23 -12.71 -3.98 -16.27
CA ALA A 23 -11.69 -4.21 -17.30
C ALA A 23 -11.10 -5.64 -17.29
N GLY A 24 -11.76 -6.59 -16.62
CA GLY A 24 -11.28 -7.97 -16.55
C GLY A 24 -9.96 -8.10 -15.78
N ILE A 25 -9.13 -9.06 -16.19
CA ILE A 25 -7.83 -9.33 -15.56
C ILE A 25 -6.94 -8.08 -15.55
N VAL A 26 -6.98 -7.27 -16.62
CA VAL A 26 -6.18 -6.04 -16.70
C VAL A 26 -6.54 -5.08 -15.57
N GLY A 27 -7.84 -4.90 -15.31
CA GLY A 27 -8.29 -4.06 -14.20
C GLY A 27 -7.95 -4.63 -12.83
N ALA A 28 -7.99 -5.96 -12.66
CA ALA A 28 -7.56 -6.61 -11.42
C ALA A 28 -6.06 -6.39 -11.13
N LEU A 29 -5.20 -6.48 -12.15
CA LEU A 29 -3.75 -6.28 -12.02
C LEU A 29 -3.39 -4.83 -11.72
N LEU A 30 -4.11 -3.88 -12.33
CA LEU A 30 -3.88 -2.45 -12.10
C LEU A 30 -4.52 -1.92 -10.80
N ALA A 31 -5.43 -2.67 -10.18
CA ALA A 31 -6.15 -2.23 -9.00
C ALA A 31 -5.23 -1.91 -7.82
N VAL A 32 -4.21 -2.74 -7.56
CA VAL A 32 -3.28 -2.56 -6.44
C VAL A 32 -2.45 -1.27 -6.56
N PRO A 33 -1.69 -1.03 -7.66
CA PRO A 33 -0.92 0.21 -7.79
C PRO A 33 -1.81 1.44 -7.86
N ALA A 34 -2.98 1.37 -8.50
CA ALA A 34 -3.94 2.47 -8.53
C ALA A 34 -4.48 2.80 -7.13
N LEU A 35 -4.81 1.79 -6.32
CA LEU A 35 -5.27 1.98 -4.95
C LEU A 35 -4.16 2.58 -4.06
N ALA A 36 -2.91 2.13 -4.23
CA ALA A 36 -1.76 2.68 -3.50
C ALA A 36 -1.56 4.16 -3.82
N PHE A 37 -1.56 4.51 -5.11
CA PHE A 37 -1.47 5.90 -5.57
C PHE A 37 -2.61 6.77 -5.02
N LEU A 38 -3.86 6.27 -5.10
CA LEU A 38 -5.02 7.00 -4.60
C LEU A 38 -4.95 7.19 -3.08
N ASN A 39 -4.49 6.19 -2.34
CA ASN A 39 -4.29 6.28 -0.90
C ASN A 39 -3.29 7.39 -0.56
N SER A 40 -2.10 7.39 -1.18
CA SER A 40 -1.09 8.44 -0.97
C SER A 40 -1.63 9.82 -1.36
N ALA A 41 -2.32 9.93 -2.49
CA ALA A 41 -2.90 11.19 -2.95
C ALA A 41 -3.94 11.73 -1.95
N ILE A 42 -4.87 10.91 -1.48
CA ILE A 42 -5.88 11.32 -0.49
C ILE A 42 -5.22 11.75 0.82
N ARG A 43 -4.20 11.00 1.26
CA ARG A 43 -3.49 11.25 2.51
C ARG A 43 -2.77 12.60 2.48
N VAL A 44 -2.08 12.92 1.39
CA VAL A 44 -1.46 14.25 1.18
C VAL A 44 -2.51 15.36 1.05
N LEU A 45 -3.59 15.13 0.29
CA LEU A 45 -4.63 16.15 0.07
C LEU A 45 -5.44 16.48 1.33
N THR A 46 -5.54 15.54 2.27
CA THR A 46 -6.30 15.70 3.52
C THR A 46 -5.41 16.11 4.69
N ALA A 47 -4.08 16.08 4.52
CA ALA A 47 -3.13 16.43 5.57
C ALA A 47 -3.18 17.93 5.90
N GLU A 48 -3.22 18.25 7.20
CA GLU A 48 -3.04 19.63 7.69
C GLU A 48 -1.60 20.13 7.50
N ASP A 49 -0.62 19.22 7.64
CA ASP A 49 0.79 19.47 7.33
C ASP A 49 1.31 18.36 6.39
N PRO A 50 1.44 18.64 5.08
CA PRO A 50 1.90 17.66 4.11
C PRO A 50 3.31 17.14 4.38
N ALA A 51 4.20 17.97 4.93
CA ALA A 51 5.59 17.60 5.18
C ALA A 51 5.71 16.65 6.37
N ALA A 52 4.88 16.85 7.41
CA ALA A 52 4.81 15.94 8.54
C ALA A 52 4.19 14.58 8.15
N GLU A 53 3.19 14.59 7.27
CA GLU A 53 2.55 13.36 6.82
C GLU A 53 3.47 12.54 5.92
N GLU A 54 4.25 13.17 5.03
CA GLU A 54 5.25 12.50 4.20
C GLU A 54 6.31 11.79 5.05
N ALA A 55 6.81 12.46 6.09
CA ALA A 55 7.74 11.85 7.06
C ALA A 55 7.12 10.66 7.83
N ALA A 56 5.81 10.71 8.11
CA ALA A 56 5.11 9.58 8.73
C ALA A 56 4.96 8.40 7.77
N MET A 57 4.76 8.63 6.47
CA MET A 57 4.71 7.55 5.47
C MET A 57 6.08 6.88 5.32
N GLU A 58 7.18 7.64 5.33
CA GLU A 58 8.54 7.10 5.29
C GLU A 58 8.84 6.22 6.52
N ALA A 59 8.43 6.65 7.71
CA ALA A 59 8.61 5.88 8.94
C ALA A 59 7.75 4.59 8.98
N GLU A 60 6.59 4.59 8.32
CA GLU A 60 5.73 3.39 8.21
C GLU A 60 6.31 2.35 7.22
N ASP A 61 7.06 2.78 6.20
CA ASP A 61 7.70 1.91 5.20
C ASP A 61 9.02 1.29 5.69
N GLU A 62 9.57 1.80 6.81
CA GLU A 62 10.76 1.26 7.48
C GLU A 62 10.57 -0.18 8.04
N GLY A 63 9.34 -0.71 7.99
CA GLY A 63 9.03 -2.12 8.28
C GLY A 63 9.46 -3.11 7.19
N VAL A 64 9.98 -2.63 6.04
CA VAL A 64 10.58 -3.49 5.02
C VAL A 64 11.87 -4.10 5.58
N VAL A 65 11.81 -5.39 5.90
CA VAL A 65 12.95 -6.16 6.42
C VAL A 65 14.09 -6.14 5.41
N HIS A 66 15.11 -5.31 5.66
CA HIS A 66 16.39 -5.39 4.98
C HIS A 66 17.11 -6.67 5.44
N ALA A 67 17.17 -7.66 4.56
CA ALA A 67 18.03 -8.83 4.76
C ALA A 67 19.46 -8.49 4.34
N GLU A 68 20.42 -8.67 5.26
CA GLU A 68 21.85 -8.66 4.94
C GLU A 68 22.13 -9.86 4.01
N PRO A 69 22.83 -9.69 2.87
CA PRO A 69 23.22 -10.82 2.04
C PRO A 69 24.19 -11.73 2.81
N ASP A 70 23.96 -13.04 2.77
CA ASP A 70 24.88 -14.03 3.37
C ASP A 70 26.21 -14.06 2.60
N ASP A 71 27.34 -13.91 3.31
CA ASP A 71 28.69 -14.01 2.74
C ASP A 71 29.06 -15.48 2.46
N VAL A 72 29.06 -15.87 1.18
CA VAL A 72 29.38 -17.23 0.69
C VAL A 72 30.88 -17.57 0.67
N ASP A 73 31.76 -16.62 0.97
CA ASP A 73 33.23 -16.78 0.88
C ASP A 73 33.86 -17.56 2.06
N SER A 74 33.04 -18.09 2.98
CA SER A 74 33.50 -18.80 4.18
C SER A 74 33.32 -20.33 4.15
N ALA A 75 33.03 -20.90 2.96
CA ALA A 75 32.85 -22.35 2.76
C ALA A 75 34.12 -23.09 2.27
#